data_AF-A0A3M5JQT5-F1
#
_entry.id   AF-A0A3M5JQT5-F1
#
_cell.length_a   1.000
_cell.length_b   1.000
_cell.length_c   1.000
_cell.angle_alpha   90.00
_cell.angle_beta   90.00
_cell.angle_gamma   90.00
#
_symmetry.space_group_name_H-M   'P 1'
#
loop_
_entity.id
_entity.type
_entity.pdbx_description
1 polymer ?
#
loop_
_entity_poly.entity_id
_entity_poly.type
_entity_poly.pdbx_seq_one_letter_code
_entity_poly.pdbx_strand_id
1 'polypeptide(L)'
;CGMTRAAPLVLKLYATNHSIQAIDRLNSTIGNTMNNLMPMENTTHWILQGKGGVGKSFASSILAQYMIERGHEPACGDTDPVNSTFYQIAALNVQLIKIAEDGIVMQRLFDPLFESILLSDRVSVVDNGASTFLPFAQFIKSNCVLETMQEYGKQVFIHCVVTGGQSKDDTAAGLISLIDLVRSTQSNAKIVVWVNEFWGKPTFDGKTLEQNEWFQEALPIIQGVVTIVQRNGDDFITDIRLMTERHMTYREVKVSTDFGLMPKEAL
;
A
#
# COMPACT_ATOMS: atom_id res chain seq x y z
N CYS A 1 -0.47 -16.02 -36.67
CA CYS A 1 -1.78 -16.22 -36.01
C CYS A 1 -1.51 -16.78 -34.61
N GLY A 2 -1.61 -16.08 -33.48
CA GLY A 2 -1.69 -14.67 -33.16
C GLY A 2 -0.97 -14.50 -31.81
N MET A 3 -0.17 -13.43 -31.68
CA MET A 3 0.49 -13.06 -30.43
C MET A 3 -0.50 -12.27 -29.56
N THR A 4 -0.95 -12.86 -28.46
CA THR A 4 -1.70 -12.16 -27.42
C THR A 4 -0.75 -11.30 -26.59
N ARG A 5 -0.85 -9.97 -26.77
CA ARG A 5 -0.13 -8.95 -26.02
C ARG A 5 -0.52 -8.98 -24.52
N ALA A 6 0.43 -9.26 -23.64
CA ALA A 6 0.49 -8.69 -22.29
C ALA A 6 1.12 -7.28 -22.41
N ALA A 7 0.86 -6.24 -21.63
CA ALA A 7 0.05 -6.04 -20.43
C ALA A 7 -0.43 -4.56 -20.38
N PRO A 8 -1.67 -4.24 -19.96
CA PRO A 8 -2.16 -2.86 -19.84
C PRO A 8 -1.53 -2.02 -18.72
N LEU A 9 -0.65 -2.58 -17.87
CA LEU A 9 -0.07 -1.92 -16.68
C LEU A 9 1.07 -0.98 -17.03
N VAL A 10 1.90 -1.43 -17.96
CA VAL A 10 2.97 -0.64 -18.56
C VAL A 10 2.40 0.63 -19.17
N LEU A 11 1.20 0.63 -19.76
CA LEU A 11 0.68 1.87 -20.36
C LEU A 11 0.22 2.92 -19.33
N LYS A 12 -0.37 2.54 -18.19
CA LYS A 12 -0.90 3.51 -17.21
C LYS A 12 0.17 4.10 -16.29
N LEU A 13 1.25 3.36 -16.02
CA LEU A 13 2.40 3.85 -15.25
C LEU A 13 3.33 4.75 -16.09
N TYR A 14 3.35 4.55 -17.42
CA TYR A 14 4.17 5.33 -18.35
C TYR A 14 3.40 6.48 -19.05
N ALA A 15 2.07 6.45 -19.11
CA ALA A 15 1.29 7.51 -19.74
C ALA A 15 1.04 8.67 -18.75
N THR A 16 1.94 9.64 -18.74
CA THR A 16 1.62 11.08 -18.91
C THR A 16 2.90 11.91 -19.05
N ASN A 17 2.98 12.62 -20.18
CA ASN A 17 3.91 13.70 -20.55
C ASN A 17 5.35 13.35 -21.01
N HIS A 18 5.46 12.83 -22.23
CA HIS A 18 6.58 13.18 -23.12
C HIS A 18 6.09 13.96 -24.36
N SER A 19 6.10 15.28 -24.22
CA SER A 19 6.37 16.32 -25.23
C SER A 19 5.80 17.62 -24.65
N ILE A 20 6.62 18.56 -24.17
CA ILE A 20 7.22 19.63 -24.96
C ILE A 20 8.57 20.03 -24.32
N GLN A 21 9.64 19.98 -25.10
CA GLN A 21 10.88 20.69 -24.78
C GLN A 21 10.62 22.21 -24.81
N ALA A 22 11.22 22.92 -23.84
CA ALA A 22 11.33 24.37 -23.70
C ALA A 22 10.12 25.12 -23.11
N ILE A 23 10.10 25.25 -21.77
CA ILE A 23 10.03 26.57 -21.13
C ILE A 23 11.11 26.62 -20.05
N ASP A 24 12.13 27.44 -20.34
CA ASP A 24 13.26 27.76 -19.49
C ASP A 24 12.85 28.37 -18.13
N ARG A 25 13.72 28.10 -17.14
CA ARG A 25 14.11 28.97 -16.02
C ARG A 25 13.14 30.13 -15.68
N LEU A 26 12.33 29.93 -14.64
CA LEU A 26 11.76 30.96 -13.73
C LEU A 26 10.84 30.18 -12.75
N ASN A 27 11.30 29.74 -11.57
CA ASN A 27 11.27 30.58 -10.37
C ASN A 27 12.12 29.98 -9.25
N SER A 28 13.44 30.13 -9.36
CA SER A 28 14.29 30.21 -8.18
C SER A 28 13.79 31.38 -7.31
N THR A 29 13.67 31.15 -6.00
CA THR A 29 13.40 32.12 -4.90
C THR A 29 12.01 32.04 -4.23
N ILE A 30 11.04 31.28 -4.73
CA ILE A 30 9.76 31.04 -3.99
C ILE A 30 9.60 29.60 -3.47
N GLY A 31 10.36 28.64 -4.03
CA GLY A 31 10.24 27.21 -3.69
C GLY A 31 10.77 26.77 -2.31
N ASN A 32 11.47 27.63 -1.58
CA ASN A 32 12.18 27.24 -0.35
C ASN A 32 11.37 27.37 0.95
N THR A 33 10.09 27.75 0.89
CA THR A 33 9.29 27.98 2.11
C THR A 33 7.96 27.22 2.15
N MET A 34 7.64 26.40 1.13
CA MET A 34 6.45 25.53 1.14
C MET A 34 6.74 24.01 1.12
N ASN A 35 8.01 23.58 1.15
CA ASN A 35 8.40 22.17 1.01
C ASN A 35 8.56 21.39 2.33
N ASN A 36 7.83 21.75 3.40
CA ASN A 36 7.78 20.94 4.62
C ASN A 36 6.63 19.92 4.66
N LEU A 37 6.19 19.48 3.49
CA LEU A 37 5.60 18.16 3.28
C LEU A 37 6.66 17.39 2.49
N MET A 38 7.10 16.21 2.95
CA MET A 38 7.93 15.36 2.10
C MET A 38 7.26 15.27 0.73
N PRO A 39 7.95 15.57 -0.40
CA PRO A 39 7.34 15.37 -1.70
C PRO A 39 6.93 13.90 -1.78
N MET A 40 5.61 13.65 -1.91
CA MET A 40 5.06 12.29 -2.07
C MET A 40 5.32 11.76 -3.49
N GLU A 41 5.78 12.62 -4.39
CA GLU A 41 6.35 12.21 -5.68
C GLU A 41 7.60 11.35 -5.42
N ASN A 42 7.88 10.41 -6.33
CA ASN A 42 8.96 9.43 -6.17
C ASN A 42 8.85 8.51 -4.95
N THR A 43 7.67 8.35 -4.34
CA THR A 43 7.45 7.33 -3.33
C THR A 43 6.70 6.12 -3.89
N THR A 44 6.93 4.95 -3.30
CA THR A 44 6.13 3.76 -3.56
C THR A 44 5.74 3.08 -2.27
N HIS A 45 4.48 2.67 -2.19
CA HIS A 45 3.87 2.11 -1.00
C HIS A 45 3.42 0.68 -1.28
N TRP A 46 3.97 -0.30 -0.55
CA TRP A 46 3.66 -1.72 -0.75
C TRP A 46 3.00 -2.29 0.50
N ILE A 47 1.76 -2.76 0.37
CA ILE A 47 1.00 -3.34 1.49
C ILE A 47 1.26 -4.84 1.51
N LEU A 48 2.07 -5.30 2.46
CA LEU A 48 2.56 -6.68 2.55
C LEU A 48 2.14 -7.32 3.87
N GLN A 49 1.45 -8.46 3.81
CA GLN A 49 1.20 -9.32 4.97
C GLN A 49 0.77 -10.71 4.50
N GLY A 50 1.36 -11.77 5.07
CA GLY A 50 1.09 -13.17 4.72
C GLY A 50 -0.28 -13.69 5.18
N LYS A 51 -0.94 -12.96 6.08
CA LYS A 51 -2.29 -13.30 6.56
C LYS A 51 -3.39 -12.66 5.71
N GLY A 52 -4.37 -13.48 5.30
CA GLY A 52 -5.61 -13.04 4.64
C GLY A 52 -6.61 -12.42 5.61
N GLY A 53 -7.50 -11.55 5.13
CA GLY A 53 -8.61 -11.02 5.94
C GLY A 53 -8.24 -10.01 7.04
N VAL A 54 -7.00 -9.52 7.08
CA VAL A 54 -6.52 -8.59 8.13
C VAL A 54 -6.78 -7.11 7.82
N GLY A 55 -7.26 -6.78 6.62
CA GLY A 55 -7.52 -5.39 6.20
C GLY A 55 -6.48 -4.75 5.29
N LYS A 56 -5.68 -5.54 4.55
CA LYS A 56 -4.68 -5.02 3.58
C LYS A 56 -5.32 -4.11 2.52
N SER A 57 -6.31 -4.60 1.78
CA SER A 57 -6.97 -3.83 0.72
C SER A 57 -7.71 -2.61 1.25
N PHE A 58 -8.18 -2.64 2.51
CA PHE A 58 -8.71 -1.46 3.19
C PHE A 58 -7.61 -0.44 3.46
N ALA A 59 -6.45 -0.83 4.00
CA ALA A 59 -5.31 0.07 4.16
C ALA A 59 -4.85 0.66 2.80
N SER A 60 -4.80 -0.16 1.75
CA SER A 60 -4.49 0.27 0.38
C SER A 60 -5.48 1.31 -0.14
N SER A 61 -6.78 1.11 0.09
CA SER A 61 -7.82 2.05 -0.37
C SER A 61 -7.80 3.36 0.42
N ILE A 62 -7.60 3.33 1.73
CA ILE A 62 -7.47 4.54 2.54
C ILE A 62 -6.23 5.33 2.13
N LEU A 63 -5.10 4.66 1.90
CA LEU A 63 -3.86 5.30 1.48
C LEU A 63 -4.01 5.99 0.11
N ALA A 64 -4.60 5.31 -0.87
CA ALA A 64 -4.85 5.88 -2.19
C ALA A 64 -5.81 7.09 -2.13
N GLN A 65 -6.88 7.00 -1.34
CA GLN A 65 -7.82 8.12 -1.14
C GLN A 65 -7.13 9.32 -0.48
N TYR A 66 -6.32 9.08 0.55
CA TYR A 66 -5.53 10.12 1.21
C TYR A 66 -4.59 10.84 0.24
N MET A 67 -3.94 10.11 -0.67
CA MET A 67 -3.10 10.69 -1.73
C MET A 67 -3.91 11.58 -2.68
N ILE A 68 -5.09 11.11 -3.10
CA ILE A 68 -6.00 11.86 -3.97
C ILE A 68 -6.49 13.14 -3.30
N GLU A 69 -6.82 13.09 -2.02
CA GLU A 69 -7.25 14.26 -1.25
C GLU A 69 -6.15 15.32 -1.11
N ARG A 70 -4.88 14.91 -1.19
CA ARG A 70 -3.72 15.80 -1.21
C ARG A 70 -3.31 16.28 -2.61
N GLY A 71 -4.12 15.98 -3.63
CA GLY A 71 -3.90 16.44 -5.00
C GLY A 71 -2.92 15.58 -5.79
N HIS A 72 -2.60 14.37 -5.33
CA HIS A 72 -1.82 13.41 -6.10
C HIS A 72 -2.72 12.46 -6.89
N GLU A 73 -2.18 11.91 -7.97
CA GLU A 73 -2.84 10.85 -8.74
C GLU A 73 -2.07 9.54 -8.56
N PRO A 74 -2.35 8.74 -7.52
CA PRO A 74 -1.61 7.52 -7.25
C PRO A 74 -1.82 6.49 -8.37
N ALA A 75 -0.73 5.82 -8.75
CA ALA A 75 -0.80 4.63 -9.57
C ALA A 75 -1.04 3.41 -8.67
N CYS A 76 -2.24 2.83 -8.77
CA CYS A 76 -2.67 1.74 -7.89
C CYS A 76 -2.59 0.39 -8.58
N GLY A 77 -1.98 -0.59 -7.91
CA GLY A 77 -1.84 -1.96 -8.37
C GLY A 77 -2.35 -2.96 -7.34
N ASP A 78 -3.05 -3.99 -7.79
CA ASP A 78 -3.48 -5.13 -6.99
C ASP A 78 -2.80 -6.38 -7.56
N THR A 79 -1.99 -7.06 -6.75
CA THR A 79 -1.29 -8.27 -7.19
C THR A 79 -1.96 -9.55 -6.68
N ASP A 80 -3.10 -9.50 -6.00
CA ASP A 80 -3.77 -10.70 -5.50
C ASP A 80 -4.42 -11.47 -6.67
N PRO A 81 -3.96 -12.69 -7.00
CA PRO A 81 -4.52 -13.44 -8.13
C PRO A 81 -5.88 -14.09 -7.81
N VAL A 82 -6.31 -14.10 -6.54
CA VAL A 82 -7.53 -14.80 -6.08
C VAL A 82 -8.58 -13.82 -5.58
N ASN A 83 -8.20 -12.89 -4.69
CA ASN A 83 -9.10 -11.98 -4.00
C ASN A 83 -8.70 -10.52 -4.24
N SER A 84 -8.90 -10.05 -5.47
CA SER A 84 -8.51 -8.71 -5.91
C SER A 84 -9.46 -7.60 -5.40
N THR A 85 -9.58 -7.49 -4.08
CA THR A 85 -10.48 -6.55 -3.41
C THR A 85 -10.11 -5.10 -3.68
N PHE A 86 -8.83 -4.77 -3.81
CA PHE A 86 -8.41 -3.39 -4.11
C PHE A 86 -8.77 -3.03 -5.57
N TYR A 87 -8.59 -3.97 -6.50
CA TYR A 87 -9.01 -3.83 -7.90
C TYR A 87 -10.50 -3.53 -8.07
N GLN A 88 -11.35 -4.05 -7.18
CA GLN A 88 -12.80 -3.89 -7.26
C GLN A 88 -13.28 -2.45 -6.96
N ILE A 89 -12.43 -1.58 -6.41
CA ILE A 89 -12.77 -0.18 -6.12
C ILE A 89 -12.58 0.66 -7.40
N ALA A 90 -13.63 0.73 -8.21
CA ALA A 90 -13.59 1.36 -9.54
C ALA A 90 -13.10 2.83 -9.51
N ALA A 91 -13.51 3.60 -8.50
CA ALA A 91 -13.13 5.01 -8.36
C ALA A 91 -11.62 5.24 -8.17
N LEU A 92 -10.87 4.21 -7.75
CA LEU A 92 -9.42 4.29 -7.58
C LEU A 92 -8.65 3.85 -8.83
N ASN A 93 -9.33 3.40 -9.88
CA ASN A 93 -8.73 2.99 -11.16
C ASN A 93 -7.55 2.02 -10.97
N VAL A 94 -7.68 1.14 -9.97
CA VAL A 94 -6.68 0.15 -9.59
C VAL A 94 -6.48 -0.83 -10.72
N GLN A 95 -5.25 -1.29 -10.88
CA GLN A 95 -4.92 -2.26 -11.89
C GLN A 95 -4.62 -3.63 -11.33
N LEU A 96 -5.28 -4.65 -11.88
CA LEU A 96 -4.91 -6.03 -11.59
C LEU A 96 -3.59 -6.39 -12.28
N ILE A 97 -2.58 -6.72 -11.47
CA ILE A 97 -1.24 -7.11 -11.89
C ILE A 97 -1.18 -8.63 -11.86
N LYS A 98 -1.11 -9.24 -13.05
CA LYS A 98 -1.02 -10.68 -13.18
C LYS A 98 0.39 -11.15 -12.78
N ILE A 99 0.50 -11.70 -11.56
CA ILE A 99 1.75 -12.29 -11.03
C ILE A 99 1.73 -13.83 -10.97
N ALA A 100 0.63 -14.45 -11.42
CA ALA A 100 0.48 -15.90 -11.44
C ALA A 100 0.04 -16.43 -12.82
N GLU A 101 0.51 -17.61 -13.16
CA GLU A 101 0.10 -18.41 -14.31
C GLU A 101 -0.38 -19.77 -13.82
N ASP A 102 -1.59 -20.19 -14.22
CA ASP A 102 -2.21 -21.45 -13.79
C ASP A 102 -2.24 -21.66 -12.27
N GLY A 103 -2.42 -20.56 -11.52
CA GLY A 103 -2.44 -20.55 -10.05
C GLY A 103 -1.06 -20.57 -9.38
N ILE A 104 0.02 -20.59 -10.15
CA ILE A 104 1.40 -20.60 -9.66
C ILE A 104 1.99 -19.20 -9.79
N VAL A 105 2.52 -18.66 -8.69
CA VAL A 105 3.20 -17.35 -8.71
C VAL A 105 4.51 -17.46 -9.48
N MET A 106 4.69 -16.57 -10.46
CA MET A 106 5.85 -16.57 -11.36
C MET A 106 6.72 -15.35 -11.08
N GLN A 107 7.94 -15.56 -10.56
CA GLN A 107 8.83 -14.48 -10.16
C GLN A 107 9.12 -13.46 -11.28
N ARG A 108 9.30 -13.94 -12.52
CA ARG A 108 9.50 -13.10 -13.72
C ARG A 108 8.36 -12.10 -13.99
N LEU A 109 7.19 -12.29 -13.38
CA LEU A 109 6.04 -11.38 -13.53
C LEU A 109 6.10 -10.22 -12.54
N PHE A 110 7.04 -10.22 -11.59
CA PHE A 110 7.34 -9.06 -10.75
C PHE A 110 8.25 -8.04 -11.45
N ASP A 111 9.10 -8.47 -12.39
CA ASP A 111 10.01 -7.54 -13.10
C ASP A 111 9.25 -6.36 -13.74
N PRO A 112 8.16 -6.57 -14.52
CA PRO A 112 7.45 -5.46 -15.14
C PRO A 112 6.79 -4.52 -14.13
N LEU A 113 6.40 -5.04 -12.96
CA LEU A 113 5.84 -4.22 -11.88
C LEU A 113 6.92 -3.27 -11.33
N PHE A 114 8.08 -3.79 -10.93
CA PHE A 114 9.11 -2.94 -10.35
C PHE A 114 9.75 -2.00 -11.37
N GLU A 115 9.95 -2.43 -12.62
CA GLU A 115 10.37 -1.53 -13.71
C GLU A 115 9.42 -0.36 -13.88
N SER A 116 8.11 -0.61 -13.88
CA SER A 116 7.11 0.43 -14.04
C SER A 116 7.04 1.41 -12.85
N ILE A 117 7.35 0.94 -11.63
CA ILE A 117 7.46 1.79 -10.45
C ILE A 117 8.73 2.65 -10.52
N LEU A 118 9.85 2.08 -10.96
CA LEU A 118 11.15 2.78 -11.09
C LEU A 118 11.10 3.90 -12.14
N LEU A 119 10.41 3.67 -13.25
CA LEU A 119 10.38 4.59 -14.40
C LEU A 119 9.29 5.66 -14.31
N SER A 120 8.51 5.67 -13.23
CA SER A 120 7.42 6.62 -13.01
C SER A 120 7.76 7.54 -11.84
N ASP A 121 7.59 8.85 -11.99
CA ASP A 121 7.74 9.79 -10.87
C ASP A 121 6.49 9.83 -9.97
N ARG A 122 5.39 9.18 -10.42
CA ARG A 122 4.13 9.13 -9.68
C ARG A 122 4.29 8.31 -8.40
N VAL A 123 3.53 8.74 -7.38
CA VAL A 123 3.31 7.92 -6.20
C VAL A 123 2.57 6.64 -6.57
N SER A 124 3.02 5.50 -6.06
CA SER A 124 2.37 4.21 -6.32
C SER A 124 1.91 3.53 -5.04
N VAL A 125 0.79 2.81 -5.13
CA VAL A 125 0.22 1.97 -4.05
C VAL A 125 0.00 0.58 -4.59
N VAL A 126 0.65 -0.42 -4.00
CA VAL A 126 0.56 -1.83 -4.42
C VAL A 126 -0.02 -2.66 -3.28
N ASP A 127 -1.20 -3.23 -3.50
CA ASP A 127 -1.81 -4.21 -2.60
C ASP A 127 -1.32 -5.61 -2.97
N ASN A 128 -0.70 -6.30 -2.01
CA ASN A 128 -0.20 -7.66 -2.22
C ASN A 128 -1.15 -8.70 -1.63
N GLY A 129 -1.39 -9.77 -2.40
CA GLY A 129 -2.18 -10.91 -1.95
C GLY A 129 -1.47 -11.71 -0.86
N ALA A 130 -2.23 -12.21 0.12
CA ALA A 130 -1.67 -12.93 1.28
C ALA A 130 -0.83 -14.16 0.88
N SER A 131 -1.31 -14.94 -0.09
CA SER A 131 -0.62 -16.11 -0.64
C SER A 131 0.66 -15.76 -1.41
N THR A 132 0.82 -14.49 -1.80
CA THR A 132 1.92 -14.01 -2.62
C THR A 132 2.99 -13.24 -1.82
N PHE A 133 2.78 -13.10 -0.51
CA PHE A 133 3.70 -12.40 0.41
C PHE A 133 5.12 -12.98 0.40
N LEU A 134 5.26 -14.29 0.62
CA LEU A 134 6.58 -14.94 0.67
C LEU A 134 7.32 -14.87 -0.68
N PRO A 135 6.68 -15.22 -1.83
CA PRO A 135 7.29 -15.00 -3.14
C PRO A 135 7.73 -13.55 -3.39
N PHE A 136 6.91 -12.56 -2.98
CA PHE A 136 7.22 -11.14 -3.15
C PHE A 136 8.43 -10.72 -2.31
N ALA A 137 8.47 -11.09 -1.03
CA ALA A 137 9.59 -10.80 -0.13
C ALA A 137 10.89 -11.48 -0.60
N GLN A 138 10.81 -12.73 -1.07
CA GLN A 138 11.96 -13.44 -1.64
C GLN A 138 12.46 -12.74 -2.90
N PHE A 139 11.54 -12.32 -3.79
CA PHE A 139 11.91 -11.58 -4.99
C PHE A 139 12.63 -10.27 -4.67
N ILE A 140 12.11 -9.48 -3.71
CA ILE A 140 12.74 -8.24 -3.25
C ILE A 140 14.19 -8.50 -2.83
N LYS A 141 14.39 -9.53 -2.00
CA LYS A 141 15.70 -9.87 -1.46
C LYS A 141 16.67 -10.39 -2.51
N SER A 142 16.21 -11.30 -3.37
CA SER A 142 17.07 -11.95 -4.38
C SER A 142 17.52 -11.00 -5.49
N ASN A 143 16.77 -9.93 -5.74
CA ASN A 143 17.03 -8.98 -6.82
C ASN A 143 17.44 -7.58 -6.33
N CYS A 144 17.78 -7.42 -5.04
CA CYS A 144 18.21 -6.14 -4.45
C CYS A 144 17.25 -4.98 -4.80
N VAL A 145 15.94 -5.25 -4.74
CA VAL A 145 14.92 -4.31 -5.25
C VAL A 145 14.92 -3.02 -4.41
N LEU A 146 15.09 -3.11 -3.08
CA LEU A 146 15.07 -1.93 -2.22
C LEU A 146 16.28 -1.01 -2.47
N GLU A 147 17.46 -1.60 -2.67
CA GLU A 147 18.68 -0.88 -3.03
C GLU A 147 18.54 -0.21 -4.39
N THR A 148 18.03 -0.94 -5.38
CA THR A 148 17.79 -0.41 -6.73
C THR A 148 16.81 0.77 -6.70
N MET A 149 15.72 0.66 -5.94
CA MET A 149 14.76 1.77 -5.76
C MET A 149 15.46 3.01 -5.21
N GLN A 150 16.28 2.86 -4.17
CA GLN A 150 17.04 3.97 -3.58
C GLN A 150 18.02 4.59 -4.58
N GLU A 151 18.75 3.78 -5.36
CA GLU A 151 19.70 4.27 -6.38
C GLU A 151 19.02 5.14 -7.44
N TYR A 152 17.76 4.85 -7.76
CA TYR A 152 16.92 5.64 -8.66
C TYR A 152 16.18 6.79 -7.96
N GLY A 153 16.49 7.05 -6.69
CA GLY A 153 15.87 8.13 -5.91
C GLY A 153 14.42 7.85 -5.47
N LYS A 154 13.95 6.59 -5.58
CA LYS A 154 12.60 6.18 -5.19
C LYS A 154 12.57 5.80 -3.71
N GLN A 155 11.77 6.50 -2.91
CA GLN A 155 11.58 6.16 -1.49
C GLN A 155 10.53 5.05 -1.33
N VAL A 156 10.93 3.93 -0.72
CA VAL A 156 10.04 2.80 -0.47
C VAL A 156 9.42 2.87 0.93
N PHE A 157 8.10 2.71 1.01
CA PHE A 157 7.34 2.49 2.24
C PHE A 157 6.67 1.12 2.20
N ILE A 158 7.07 0.23 3.10
CA ILE A 158 6.43 -1.08 3.28
C ILE A 158 5.38 -0.95 4.38
N HIS A 159 4.13 -1.13 4.01
CA HIS A 159 3.00 -1.12 4.94
C HIS A 159 2.69 -2.55 5.39
N CYS A 160 2.58 -2.77 6.69
CA CYS A 160 2.23 -4.06 7.25
C CYS A 160 1.07 -3.92 8.23
N VAL A 161 0.05 -4.78 8.11
CA VAL A 161 -1.09 -4.79 9.02
C VAL A 161 -0.87 -5.79 10.15
N VAL A 162 -1.05 -5.33 11.38
CA VAL A 162 -1.06 -6.11 12.62
C VAL A 162 -2.45 -6.02 13.24
N THR A 163 -3.05 -7.17 13.54
CA THR A 163 -4.42 -7.25 14.09
C THR A 163 -4.43 -7.93 15.45
N GLY A 164 -5.46 -7.66 16.27
CA GLY A 164 -5.81 -8.51 17.40
C GLY A 164 -6.48 -9.83 16.97
N GLY A 165 -6.98 -10.57 17.96
CA GLY A 165 -7.70 -11.83 17.73
C GLY A 165 -6.81 -13.01 17.30
N GLN A 166 -7.41 -13.99 16.62
CA GLN A 166 -6.75 -15.25 16.26
C GLN A 166 -5.57 -15.10 15.29
N SER A 167 -5.52 -13.99 14.54
CA SER A 167 -4.48 -13.73 13.53
C SER A 167 -3.28 -12.95 14.08
N LYS A 168 -3.30 -12.61 15.37
CA LYS A 168 -2.32 -11.70 15.98
C LYS A 168 -0.88 -12.16 15.80
N ASP A 169 -0.57 -13.39 16.22
CA ASP A 169 0.81 -13.91 16.19
C ASP A 169 1.31 -14.10 14.75
N ASP A 170 0.44 -14.56 13.85
CA ASP A 170 0.74 -14.63 12.40
C ASP A 170 1.12 -13.26 11.85
N THR A 171 0.36 -12.20 12.18
CA THR A 171 0.65 -10.87 11.67
C THR A 171 1.91 -10.24 12.26
N ALA A 172 2.22 -10.52 13.52
CA ALA A 172 3.48 -10.09 14.14
C ALA A 172 4.68 -10.79 13.50
N ALA A 173 4.60 -12.10 13.26
CA ALA A 173 5.64 -12.83 12.54
C ALA A 173 5.86 -12.28 11.12
N GLY A 174 4.77 -11.90 10.43
CA GLY A 174 4.85 -11.21 9.14
C GLY A 174 5.56 -9.86 9.22
N LEU A 175 5.27 -9.05 10.24
CA LEU A 175 5.97 -7.77 10.48
C LEU A 175 7.46 -7.99 10.80
N ILE A 176 7.80 -8.95 11.65
CA ILE A 176 9.20 -9.30 11.98
C ILE A 176 9.95 -9.70 10.71
N SER A 177 9.34 -10.52 9.85
CA SER A 177 9.95 -10.93 8.58
C SER A 177 10.24 -9.74 7.65
N LEU A 178 9.38 -8.72 7.65
CA LEU A 178 9.60 -7.48 6.89
C LEU A 178 10.66 -6.57 7.51
N ILE A 179 10.71 -6.51 8.84
CA ILE A 179 11.78 -5.82 9.58
C ILE A 179 13.14 -6.43 9.22
N ASP A 180 13.23 -7.76 9.23
CA ASP A 180 14.44 -8.48 8.87
C ASP A 180 14.82 -8.28 7.41
N LEU A 181 13.83 -8.30 6.50
CA LEU A 181 14.05 -7.98 5.09
C LEU A 181 14.72 -6.61 4.94
N VAL A 182 14.11 -5.55 5.49
CA VAL A 182 14.64 -4.17 5.39
C VAL A 182 16.02 -4.05 6.03
N ARG A 183 16.21 -4.60 7.23
CA ARG A 183 17.52 -4.58 7.93
C ARG A 183 18.62 -5.33 7.19
N SER A 184 18.26 -6.36 6.42
CA SER A 184 19.22 -7.14 5.63
C SER A 184 19.61 -6.47 4.30
N THR A 185 18.97 -5.35 3.94
CA THR A 185 19.25 -4.57 2.72
C THR A 185 19.97 -3.28 3.04
N GLN A 186 20.79 -2.80 2.11
CA GLN A 186 21.44 -1.49 2.24
C GLN A 186 20.56 -0.39 1.61
N SER A 187 19.35 -0.21 2.16
CA SER A 187 18.35 0.72 1.63
C SER A 187 17.81 1.68 2.70
N ASN A 188 17.18 2.75 2.25
CA ASN A 188 16.47 3.74 3.07
C ASN A 188 14.97 3.41 3.20
N ALA A 189 14.56 2.20 2.81
CA ALA A 189 13.19 1.75 2.91
C ALA A 189 12.69 1.86 4.36
N LYS A 190 11.44 2.30 4.51
CA LYS A 190 10.80 2.45 5.82
C LYS A 190 9.56 1.58 5.93
N ILE A 191 9.22 1.23 7.17
CA ILE A 191 8.03 0.44 7.46
C ILE A 191 6.96 1.33 8.10
N VAL A 192 5.73 1.22 7.63
CA VAL A 192 4.55 1.83 8.27
C VAL A 192 3.69 0.71 8.81
N VAL A 193 3.45 0.69 10.11
CA VAL A 193 2.64 -0.36 10.73
C VAL A 193 1.21 0.10 10.87
N TRP A 194 0.27 -0.68 10.35
CA TRP A 194 -1.16 -0.48 10.53
C TRP A 194 -1.65 -1.38 11.66
N VAL A 195 -2.06 -0.80 12.79
CA VAL A 195 -2.70 -1.53 13.88
C VAL A 195 -4.20 -1.55 13.62
N ASN A 196 -4.73 -2.73 13.27
CA ASN A 196 -6.15 -2.92 13.04
C ASN A 196 -6.82 -3.49 14.30
N GLU A 197 -7.59 -2.66 15.01
CA GLU A 197 -8.28 -3.05 16.23
C GLU A 197 -9.64 -3.73 15.98
N PHE A 198 -10.03 -4.00 14.73
CA PHE A 198 -11.34 -4.59 14.40
C PHE A 198 -11.64 -5.87 15.21
N TRP A 199 -10.62 -6.72 15.41
CA TRP A 199 -10.70 -7.94 16.23
C TRP A 199 -10.16 -7.75 17.66
N GLY A 200 -10.20 -6.52 18.16
CA GLY A 200 -9.61 -6.09 19.42
C GLY A 200 -8.17 -5.60 19.28
N LYS A 201 -7.67 -4.99 20.35
CA LYS A 201 -6.30 -4.45 20.40
C LYS A 201 -5.26 -5.58 20.46
N PRO A 202 -4.23 -5.59 19.59
CA PRO A 202 -3.20 -6.62 19.64
C PRO A 202 -2.32 -6.46 20.89
N THR A 203 -2.18 -7.55 21.65
CA THR A 203 -1.28 -7.65 22.81
C THR A 203 -0.40 -8.90 22.74
N PHE A 204 0.89 -8.75 23.02
CA PHE A 204 1.88 -9.83 22.96
C PHE A 204 2.48 -10.00 24.35
N ASP A 205 2.24 -11.14 25.00
CA ASP A 205 2.64 -11.39 26.39
C ASP A 205 2.24 -10.26 27.36
N GLY A 206 1.02 -9.73 27.17
CA GLY A 206 0.47 -8.63 27.97
C GLY A 206 1.00 -7.23 27.60
N LYS A 207 1.90 -7.11 26.63
CA LYS A 207 2.48 -5.85 26.14
C LYS A 207 1.77 -5.36 24.87
N THR A 208 1.64 -4.04 24.69
CA THR A 208 1.23 -3.47 23.40
C THR A 208 2.32 -3.65 22.35
N LEU A 209 1.99 -3.48 21.07
CA LEU A 209 2.97 -3.55 19.98
C LEU A 209 4.21 -2.71 20.27
N GLU A 210 4.05 -1.45 20.68
CA GLU A 210 5.19 -0.57 20.93
C GLU A 210 6.02 -1.02 22.14
N GLN A 211 5.45 -1.73 23.11
CA GLN A 211 6.19 -2.18 24.29
C GLN A 211 7.07 -3.42 24.04
N ASN A 212 6.98 -4.03 22.85
CA ASN A 212 7.78 -5.20 22.51
C ASN A 212 9.22 -4.82 22.16
N GLU A 213 10.19 -5.59 22.67
CA GLU A 213 11.63 -5.35 22.44
C GLU A 213 11.98 -5.38 20.95
N TRP A 214 11.51 -6.39 20.22
CA TRP A 214 11.74 -6.50 18.77
C TRP A 214 11.16 -5.32 17.97
N PHE A 215 10.10 -4.68 18.46
CA PHE A 215 9.53 -3.49 17.84
C PHE A 215 10.34 -2.24 18.18
N GLN A 216 10.74 -2.10 19.45
CA GLN A 216 11.58 -1.00 19.93
C GLN A 216 12.92 -0.94 19.19
N GLU A 217 13.56 -2.09 18.99
CA GLU A 217 14.79 -2.18 18.19
C GLU A 217 14.57 -1.77 16.72
N ALA A 218 13.37 -1.99 16.18
CA ALA A 218 13.05 -1.68 14.79
C ALA A 218 12.70 -0.21 14.56
N LEU A 219 12.49 0.60 15.61
CA LEU A 219 12.09 2.01 15.50
C LEU A 219 12.89 2.86 14.49
N PRO A 220 14.22 2.70 14.32
CA PRO A 220 14.96 3.47 13.31
C PRO A 220 14.48 3.29 11.86
N ILE A 221 13.84 2.16 11.54
CA ILE A 221 13.26 1.87 10.23
C ILE A 221 11.73 2.00 10.20
N ILE A 222 11.08 2.19 11.35
CA ILE A 222 9.64 2.47 11.41
C ILE A 222 9.39 3.94 11.11
N GLN A 223 8.66 4.23 10.03
CA GLN A 223 8.21 5.58 9.68
C GLN A 223 7.08 6.07 10.60
N GLY A 224 6.21 5.15 11.02
CA GLY A 224 5.08 5.47 11.89
C GLY A 224 4.12 4.29 12.08
N VAL A 225 3.18 4.50 13.00
CA VAL A 225 2.09 3.58 13.30
C VAL A 225 0.75 4.27 13.00
N VAL A 226 -0.10 3.60 12.23
CA VAL A 226 -1.46 4.05 11.89
C VAL A 226 -2.45 3.13 12.57
N THR A 227 -3.29 3.66 13.46
CA THR A 227 -4.26 2.84 14.21
C THR A 227 -5.65 2.97 13.61
N ILE A 228 -6.21 1.86 13.14
CA ILE A 228 -7.63 1.72 12.82
C ILE A 228 -8.33 1.35 14.13
N VAL A 229 -8.82 2.40 14.81
CA VAL A 229 -9.43 2.27 16.14
C VAL A 229 -10.76 1.54 16.05
N GLN A 230 -10.99 0.61 16.96
CA GLN A 230 -12.30 0.00 17.13
C GLN A 230 -13.21 1.02 17.82
N ARG A 231 -14.18 1.58 17.08
CA ARG A 231 -15.21 2.43 17.68
C ARG A 231 -16.33 1.56 18.23
N ASN A 232 -16.74 1.82 19.47
CA ASN A 232 -17.87 1.16 20.09
C ASN A 232 -19.17 1.77 19.54
N GLY A 233 -19.82 1.07 18.62
CA GLY A 233 -21.10 1.45 18.03
C GLY A 233 -21.42 0.56 16.83
N ASP A 234 -22.51 -0.20 16.91
CA ASP A 234 -22.92 -1.15 15.87
C ASP A 234 -23.06 -0.46 14.50
N ASP A 235 -23.51 0.80 14.49
CA ASP A 235 -23.74 1.57 13.27
C ASP A 235 -22.45 1.89 12.51
N PHE A 236 -21.40 2.39 13.18
CA PHE A 236 -20.14 2.75 12.53
C PHE A 236 -19.42 1.53 11.94
N ILE A 237 -19.42 0.42 12.67
CA ILE A 237 -18.85 -0.84 12.18
C ILE A 237 -19.66 -1.35 10.98
N THR A 238 -20.99 -1.20 11.03
CA THR A 238 -21.88 -1.56 9.92
C THR A 238 -21.61 -0.69 8.69
N ASP A 239 -21.35 0.61 8.86
CA ASP A 239 -21.10 1.52 7.74
C ASP A 239 -19.74 1.26 7.06
N ILE A 240 -18.66 1.07 7.82
CA ILE A 240 -17.35 0.68 7.24
C ILE A 240 -17.47 -0.67 6.52
N ARG A 241 -18.20 -1.61 7.13
CA ARG A 241 -18.44 -2.91 6.53
C ARG A 241 -19.20 -2.78 5.22
N LEU A 242 -20.29 -2.01 5.19
CA LEU A 242 -21.09 -1.76 4.00
C LEU A 242 -20.28 -1.07 2.90
N MET A 243 -19.47 -0.06 3.25
CA MET A 243 -18.57 0.61 2.31
C MET A 243 -17.57 -0.37 1.68
N THR A 244 -16.98 -1.23 2.50
CA THR A 244 -15.97 -2.20 2.04
C THR A 244 -16.60 -3.33 1.21
N GLU A 245 -17.76 -3.83 1.61
CA GLU A 245 -18.54 -4.84 0.87
C GLU A 245 -19.03 -4.32 -0.49
N ARG A 246 -19.27 -3.01 -0.60
CA ARG A 246 -19.65 -2.36 -1.87
C ARG A 246 -18.48 -1.82 -2.68
N HIS A 247 -17.25 -2.01 -2.21
CA HIS A 247 -16.02 -1.52 -2.86
C HIS A 247 -16.07 0.00 -3.14
N MET A 248 -16.57 0.77 -2.18
CA MET A 248 -16.76 2.22 -2.31
C MET A 248 -15.63 3.01 -1.66
N THR A 249 -15.34 4.17 -2.23
CA THR A 249 -14.56 5.24 -1.59
C THR A 249 -15.45 6.08 -0.68
N TYR A 250 -14.83 6.86 0.21
CA TYR A 250 -15.50 7.83 1.06
C TYR A 250 -16.28 8.88 0.28
N ARG A 251 -15.73 9.36 -0.84
CA ARG A 251 -16.42 10.31 -1.70
C ARG A 251 -17.71 9.70 -2.27
N GLU A 252 -17.66 8.44 -2.67
CA GLU A 252 -18.84 7.71 -3.14
C GLU A 252 -19.87 7.50 -2.03
N VAL A 253 -19.43 7.20 -0.80
CA VAL A 253 -20.33 7.12 0.38
C VAL A 253 -21.08 8.43 0.59
N LYS A 254 -20.38 9.58 0.54
CA LYS A 254 -20.99 10.91 0.75
C LYS A 254 -22.09 11.25 -0.25
N VAL A 255 -21.96 10.81 -1.50
CA VAL A 255 -22.95 11.07 -2.56
C VAL A 255 -23.96 9.94 -2.76
N SER A 256 -23.75 8.77 -2.17
CA SER A 256 -24.64 7.61 -2.31
C SER A 256 -25.96 7.79 -1.53
N THR A 257 -27.04 7.25 -2.08
CA THR A 257 -28.34 7.13 -1.39
C THR A 257 -28.44 5.94 -0.46
N ASP A 258 -27.45 5.04 -0.48
CA ASP A 258 -27.41 3.82 0.33
C ASP A 258 -27.02 4.07 1.80
N PHE A 259 -26.49 5.26 2.08
CA PHE A 259 -26.03 5.66 3.40
C PHE A 259 -26.90 6.80 3.93
N GLY A 260 -27.30 6.70 5.20
CA GLY A 260 -27.98 7.79 5.91
C GLY A 260 -27.07 8.99 6.13
N LEU A 261 -27.64 10.10 6.62
CA LEU A 261 -26.87 11.33 6.90
C LEU A 261 -25.79 11.12 7.98
N MET A 262 -26.09 10.35 9.03
CA MET A 262 -25.15 10.09 10.13
C MET A 262 -23.92 9.29 9.69
N PRO A 263 -24.05 8.17 8.95
CA PRO A 263 -22.92 7.45 8.34
C PRO A 263 -21.98 8.34 7.51
N LYS A 264 -22.53 9.28 6.72
CA LYS A 264 -21.75 10.16 5.84
C LYS A 264 -20.89 11.20 6.56
N GLU A 265 -21.27 11.55 7.79
CA GLU A 265 -20.56 12.49 8.65
C GLU A 265 -19.61 11.77 9.63
N ALA A 266 -19.93 10.52 10.00
CA ALA A 266 -19.15 9.71 10.93
C ALA A 266 -17.97 9.00 10.25
N LEU A 267 -18.15 8.68 8.97
CA LEU A 267 -17.09 8.40 8.02
C LEU A 267 -16.48 9.74 7.61
#